data_AF-B8HIA8-F1
#
_entry.id   AF-B8HIA8-F1
#
_cell.length_a   1.000
_cell.length_b   1.000
_cell.length_c   1.000
_cell.angle_alpha   90.00
_cell.angle_beta   90.00
_cell.angle_gamma   90.00
#
_symmetry.space_group_name_H-M   'P 1'
#
loop_
_entity.id
_entity.type
_entity.pdbx_description
1 polymer ?
#
loop_
_entity_poly.entity_id
_entity_poly.type
_entity_poly.pdbx_seq_one_letter_code
_entity_poly.pdbx_strand_id
1 'polypeptide(L)'
;MQNMTTSAVLHPQDSPIGGPVAPSFRSDPHASPTPQNIAARAATEALLLARRRTFLQDQLDMVSQQQRALACAAASHHVLERHPDAAVLIFAVKDGRVNRLANVLDGAGRYLPAHRTGEWADAVAAELHQESAGAFAAIEGVEAAGTTLRVNILTVVTGVGHLLSEQPDHQPRHAAFDRTVA
;
A
#
# COMPACT_ATOMS: atom_id res chain seq x y z
N MET A 1 -3.44 21.99 -69.32
CA MET A 1 -2.65 21.62 -68.13
C MET A 1 -1.42 20.87 -68.65
N GLN A 2 -0.43 21.58 -69.21
CA GLN A 2 0.87 21.95 -68.60
C GLN A 2 1.59 20.74 -67.96
N ASN A 3 2.80 20.28 -68.34
CA ASN A 3 3.72 20.57 -69.45
C ASN A 3 4.81 19.46 -69.45
N MET A 4 5.20 18.99 -70.66
CA MET A 4 6.54 18.51 -71.12
C MET A 4 7.22 17.30 -70.42
N THR A 5 7.40 16.13 -71.06
CA THR A 5 8.54 15.69 -71.92
C THR A 5 9.94 16.06 -71.36
N THR A 6 10.98 15.22 -71.36
CA THR A 6 11.54 14.55 -72.54
C THR A 6 12.63 13.55 -72.12
N SER A 7 12.73 12.43 -72.85
CA SER A 7 13.86 11.50 -72.85
C SER A 7 15.14 12.10 -73.45
N ALA A 8 16.27 11.49 -73.05
CA ALA A 8 17.33 10.94 -73.90
C ALA A 8 18.71 11.64 -73.95
N VAL A 9 19.70 10.73 -74.07
CA VAL A 9 20.98 10.79 -74.78
C VAL A 9 22.27 11.04 -73.96
N LEU A 10 23.28 10.28 -74.41
CA LEU A 10 24.63 10.00 -73.91
C LEU A 10 25.57 11.21 -73.68
N HIS A 11 26.61 10.95 -72.86
CA HIS A 11 27.89 11.63 -72.56
C HIS A 11 28.61 12.36 -73.73
N PRO A 12 29.73 13.13 -73.55
CA PRO A 12 30.52 13.52 -72.36
C PRO A 12 30.90 15.04 -72.28
N GLN A 13 31.68 15.42 -71.25
CA GLN A 13 32.70 16.51 -71.14
C GLN A 13 32.51 17.59 -70.06
N ASP A 14 33.64 17.78 -69.36
CA ASP A 14 34.16 18.95 -68.63
C ASP A 14 33.72 19.23 -67.17
N SER A 15 34.68 18.99 -66.25
CA SER A 15 34.78 19.61 -64.91
C SER A 15 35.04 21.13 -65.05
N PRO A 16 35.00 22.00 -63.99
CA PRO A 16 35.09 21.71 -62.54
C PRO A 16 34.29 22.70 -61.61
N ILE A 17 34.45 22.52 -60.29
CA ILE A 17 34.24 23.50 -59.18
C ILE A 17 32.81 23.66 -58.63
N GLY A 18 32.63 23.31 -57.34
CA GLY A 18 31.55 23.82 -56.48
C GLY A 18 30.49 22.79 -56.06
N GLY A 19 30.87 21.76 -55.30
CA GLY A 19 29.90 20.81 -54.73
C GLY A 19 29.30 21.29 -53.39
N PRO A 20 27.97 21.25 -53.20
CA PRO A 20 27.32 21.60 -51.95
C PRO A 20 27.52 20.51 -50.88
N VAL A 21 27.57 20.95 -49.62
CA VAL A 21 27.69 20.12 -48.40
C VAL A 21 26.56 19.08 -48.37
N ALA A 22 26.90 17.80 -48.58
CA ALA A 22 25.99 16.70 -48.27
C ALA A 22 25.95 16.51 -46.74
N PRO A 23 24.77 16.51 -46.09
CA PRO A 23 24.69 16.16 -44.68
C PRO A 23 25.03 14.68 -44.54
N SER A 24 26.12 14.39 -43.81
CA SER A 24 26.43 13.03 -43.40
C SER A 24 25.41 12.60 -42.35
N PHE A 25 24.35 11.90 -42.78
CA PHE A 25 23.53 11.11 -41.88
C PHE A 25 24.41 9.99 -41.32
N ARG A 26 24.97 10.19 -40.12
CA ARG A 26 25.49 9.08 -39.32
C ARG A 26 24.28 8.26 -38.88
N SER A 27 24.05 7.15 -39.55
CA SER A 27 23.20 6.09 -39.01
C SER A 27 23.95 5.54 -37.80
N ASP A 28 23.46 5.80 -36.59
CA ASP A 28 23.89 5.02 -35.44
C ASP A 28 23.64 3.54 -35.77
N PRO A 29 24.60 2.63 -35.49
CA PRO A 29 24.41 1.23 -35.82
C PRO A 29 23.21 0.73 -35.01
N HIS A 30 22.13 0.42 -35.72
CA HIS A 30 20.94 -0.18 -35.15
C HIS A 30 21.30 -1.61 -34.70
N ALA A 31 21.85 -1.74 -33.50
CA ALA A 31 22.18 -3.03 -32.92
C ALA A 31 20.86 -3.79 -32.71
N SER A 32 20.62 -4.82 -33.53
CA SER A 32 19.53 -5.74 -33.31
C SER A 32 19.69 -6.38 -31.92
N PRO A 33 18.63 -6.46 -31.09
CA PRO A 33 18.75 -6.96 -29.73
C PRO A 33 19.20 -8.43 -29.78
N THR A 34 20.41 -8.70 -29.27
CA THR A 34 20.90 -10.08 -29.13
C THR A 34 20.14 -10.80 -28.00
N PRO A 35 19.97 -12.13 -28.05
CA PRO A 35 19.28 -12.89 -27.01
C PRO A 35 19.84 -12.65 -25.60
N GLN A 36 21.15 -12.41 -25.49
CA GLN A 36 21.82 -12.06 -24.24
C GLN A 36 21.39 -10.67 -23.71
N ASN A 37 21.20 -9.69 -24.59
CA ASN A 37 20.66 -8.37 -24.22
C ASN A 37 19.19 -8.47 -23.79
N ILE A 38 18.41 -9.37 -24.40
CA ILE A 38 17.01 -9.62 -24.01
C ILE A 38 16.94 -10.31 -22.64
N ALA A 39 17.77 -11.32 -22.38
CA ALA A 39 17.81 -12.03 -21.10
C ALA A 39 18.30 -11.13 -19.96
N ALA A 40 19.36 -10.34 -20.17
CA ALA A 40 19.87 -9.38 -19.19
C ALA A 40 18.84 -8.28 -18.88
N ARG A 41 18.12 -7.81 -19.90
CA ARG A 41 17.03 -6.85 -19.74
C ARG A 41 15.84 -7.46 -19.00
N ALA A 42 15.42 -8.68 -19.35
CA ALA A 42 14.36 -9.40 -18.66
C ALA A 42 14.69 -9.67 -17.19
N ALA A 43 15.94 -10.02 -16.85
CA ALA A 43 16.38 -10.21 -15.47
C ALA A 43 16.34 -8.90 -14.67
N THR A 44 16.75 -7.78 -15.29
CA THR A 44 16.69 -6.45 -14.67
C THR A 44 15.25 -5.99 -14.46
N GLU A 45 14.39 -6.17 -15.46
CA GLU A 45 12.96 -5.86 -15.38
C GLU A 45 12.24 -6.74 -14.34
N ALA A 46 12.58 -8.03 -14.25
CA ALA A 46 12.04 -8.92 -13.22
C ALA A 46 12.40 -8.47 -11.80
N LEU A 47 13.64 -8.01 -11.57
CA LEU A 47 14.05 -7.47 -10.28
C LEU A 47 13.28 -6.18 -9.92
N LEU A 48 13.07 -5.29 -10.89
CA LEU A 48 12.26 -4.08 -10.68
C LEU A 48 10.79 -4.41 -10.37
N LEU A 49 10.21 -5.38 -11.08
CA LEU A 49 8.84 -5.87 -10.84
C LEU A 49 8.70 -6.52 -9.45
N ALA A 50 9.69 -7.31 -9.01
CA ALA A 50 9.69 -7.93 -7.68
C ALA A 50 9.73 -6.88 -6.55
N ARG A 51 10.56 -5.84 -6.71
CA ARG A 51 10.61 -4.70 -5.77
C ARG A 51 9.30 -3.94 -5.74
N ARG A 52 8.72 -3.66 -6.91
CA ARG A 52 7.41 -2.98 -7.00
C ARG A 52 6.29 -3.79 -6.35
N ARG A 53 6.28 -5.11 -6.55
CA ARG A 53 5.32 -6.01 -5.89
C ARG A 53 5.45 -5.93 -4.37
N THR A 54 6.67 -6.01 -3.85
CA THR A 54 6.93 -5.93 -2.40
C THR A 54 6.42 -4.60 -1.84
N PHE A 55 6.79 -3.49 -2.47
CA PHE A 55 6.31 -2.16 -2.08
C PHE A 55 4.78 -2.06 -2.06
N LEU A 56 4.10 -2.55 -3.10
CA LEU A 56 2.64 -2.51 -3.16
C LEU A 56 2.00 -3.42 -2.10
N GLN A 57 2.62 -4.55 -1.78
CA GLN A 57 2.17 -5.42 -0.70
C GLN A 57 2.30 -4.71 0.65
N ASP A 58 3.44 -4.06 0.91
CA ASP A 58 3.68 -3.31 2.16
C ASP A 58 2.66 -2.16 2.31
N GLN A 59 2.34 -1.46 1.22
CA GLN A 59 1.31 -0.42 1.24
C GLN A 59 -0.09 -0.98 1.53
N LEU A 60 -0.43 -2.14 0.96
CA LEU A 60 -1.72 -2.80 1.22
C LEU A 60 -1.82 -3.27 2.68
N ASP A 61 -0.74 -3.84 3.21
CA ASP A 61 -0.67 -4.30 4.60
C ASP A 61 -0.80 -3.11 5.58
N MET A 62 -0.14 -1.99 5.28
CA MET A 62 -0.27 -0.73 6.04
C MET A 62 -1.72 -0.22 6.05
N VAL A 63 -2.37 -0.11 4.89
CA VAL A 63 -3.77 0.36 4.81
C VAL A 63 -4.72 -0.59 5.55
N SER A 64 -4.52 -1.90 5.41
CA SER A 64 -5.28 -2.90 6.15
C SER A 64 -5.10 -2.73 7.67
N GLN A 65 -3.88 -2.48 8.14
CA GLN A 65 -3.62 -2.25 9.56
C GLN A 65 -4.30 -0.97 10.07
N GLN A 66 -4.26 0.12 9.30
CA GLN A 66 -4.94 1.37 9.65
C GLN A 66 -6.46 1.20 9.71
N GLN A 67 -7.06 0.50 8.76
CA GLN A 67 -8.50 0.18 8.77
C GLN A 67 -8.89 -0.64 9.99
N ARG A 68 -8.07 -1.64 10.35
CA ARG A 68 -8.25 -2.44 11.57
C ARG A 68 -8.17 -1.58 12.83
N ALA A 69 -7.19 -0.69 12.92
CA ALA A 69 -7.04 0.23 14.05
C ALA A 69 -8.26 1.17 14.17
N LEU A 70 -8.72 1.74 13.06
CA LEU A 70 -9.90 2.62 13.03
C LEU A 70 -11.18 1.88 13.41
N ALA A 71 -11.41 0.68 12.88
CA ALA A 71 -12.56 -0.14 13.26
C ALA A 71 -12.53 -0.48 14.76
N CYS A 72 -11.36 -0.85 15.28
CA CYS A 72 -11.19 -1.16 16.71
C CYS A 72 -11.42 0.07 17.60
N ALA A 73 -10.93 1.23 17.19
CA ALA A 73 -11.17 2.48 17.89
C ALA A 73 -12.63 2.90 17.85
N ALA A 74 -13.30 2.78 16.70
CA ALA A 74 -14.72 3.10 16.54
C ALA A 74 -15.59 2.21 17.44
N ALA A 75 -15.36 0.89 17.41
CA ALA A 75 -16.05 -0.07 18.25
C ALA A 75 -15.83 0.23 19.75
N SER A 76 -14.59 0.57 20.13
CA SER A 76 -14.23 0.91 21.51
C SER A 76 -14.84 2.24 21.95
N HIS A 77 -14.86 3.26 21.09
CA HIS A 77 -15.47 4.55 21.36
C HIS A 77 -16.99 4.41 21.54
N HIS A 78 -17.65 3.58 20.74
CA HIS A 78 -19.08 3.33 20.89
C HIS A 78 -19.44 2.79 22.29
N VAL A 79 -18.55 1.97 22.88
CA VAL A 79 -18.72 1.51 24.27
C VAL A 79 -18.57 2.68 25.26
N LEU A 80 -17.60 3.58 25.07
CA LEU A 80 -17.41 4.74 25.96
C LEU A 80 -18.60 5.69 25.97
N GLU A 81 -19.22 5.94 24.82
CA GLU A 81 -20.38 6.85 24.72
C GLU A 81 -21.51 6.41 25.65
N ARG A 82 -21.65 5.11 25.89
CA ARG A 82 -22.69 4.53 26.74
C ARG A 82 -22.21 4.19 28.15
N HIS A 83 -20.94 3.83 28.29
CA HIS A 83 -20.29 3.45 29.55
C HIS A 83 -19.00 4.26 29.73
N PRO A 84 -19.09 5.50 30.23
CA PRO A 84 -17.92 6.35 30.44
C PRO A 84 -16.98 5.78 31.50
N ASP A 85 -17.45 4.83 32.31
CA ASP A 85 -16.67 4.09 33.29
C ASP A 85 -15.85 2.92 32.69
N ALA A 86 -16.14 2.49 31.45
CA ALA A 86 -15.43 1.39 30.79
C ALA A 86 -14.00 1.77 30.40
N ALA A 87 -13.05 0.87 30.63
CA ALA A 87 -11.64 1.07 30.32
C ALA A 87 -11.04 -0.04 29.46
N VAL A 88 -11.44 -1.30 29.68
CA VAL A 88 -10.88 -2.45 28.96
C VAL A 88 -11.98 -3.37 28.47
N LEU A 89 -11.97 -3.71 27.18
CA LEU A 89 -12.80 -4.76 26.60
C LEU A 89 -12.00 -6.07 26.59
N ILE A 90 -12.64 -7.17 26.98
CA ILE A 90 -12.04 -8.50 26.95
C ILE A 90 -12.89 -9.37 26.04
N PHE A 91 -12.33 -9.79 24.90
CA PHE A 91 -12.97 -10.71 23.99
C PHE A 91 -12.43 -12.12 24.18
N ALA A 92 -13.30 -13.11 24.02
CA ALA A 92 -12.89 -14.50 23.86
C ALA A 92 -12.42 -14.72 22.42
N VAL A 93 -11.30 -15.42 22.26
CA VAL A 93 -10.74 -15.84 20.97
C VAL A 93 -10.98 -17.34 20.81
N LYS A 94 -11.55 -17.73 19.67
CA LYS A 94 -11.77 -19.13 19.29
C LYS A 94 -11.21 -19.35 17.89
N ASP A 95 -10.41 -20.40 17.71
CA ASP A 95 -9.78 -20.73 16.43
C ASP A 95 -8.99 -19.57 15.81
N GLY A 96 -8.34 -18.76 16.67
CA GLY A 96 -7.58 -17.59 16.26
C GLY A 96 -8.42 -16.38 15.84
N ARG A 97 -9.74 -16.43 15.99
CA ARG A 97 -10.68 -15.32 15.69
C ARG A 97 -11.32 -14.76 16.95
N VAL A 98 -11.52 -13.45 16.97
CA VAL A 98 -12.34 -12.79 17.99
C VAL A 98 -13.73 -13.41 17.92
N ASN A 99 -14.31 -13.91 19.01
CA ASN A 99 -15.59 -14.63 18.98
C ASN A 99 -16.72 -13.79 19.60
N ARG A 100 -16.58 -13.45 20.88
CA ARG A 100 -17.58 -12.68 21.63
C ARG A 100 -16.90 -11.80 22.66
N LEU A 101 -17.53 -10.70 23.03
CA LEU A 101 -17.11 -9.93 24.19
C LEU A 101 -17.38 -10.77 25.46
N ALA A 102 -16.32 -11.13 26.17
CA ALA A 102 -16.39 -11.95 27.37
C ALA A 102 -16.66 -11.10 28.61
N ASN A 103 -16.00 -9.94 28.73
CA ASN A 103 -16.10 -9.05 29.89
C ASN A 103 -15.71 -7.61 29.51
N VAL A 104 -16.13 -6.66 30.34
CA VAL A 104 -15.63 -5.28 30.32
C VAL A 104 -15.12 -4.91 31.71
N LEU A 105 -13.99 -4.22 31.79
CA LEU A 105 -13.44 -3.69 33.04
C LEU A 105 -13.62 -2.17 33.10
N ASP A 106 -13.86 -1.66 34.31
CA ASP A 106 -13.82 -0.23 34.58
C ASP A 106 -12.38 0.31 34.76
N GLY A 107 -12.24 1.63 34.92
CA GLY A 107 -10.94 2.27 35.18
C GLY A 107 -10.20 1.81 36.44
N ALA A 108 -10.88 1.11 37.35
CA ALA A 108 -10.29 0.49 38.54
C ALA A 108 -9.97 -1.00 38.34
N GLY A 109 -10.21 -1.55 37.13
CA GLY A 109 -9.99 -2.96 36.81
C GLY A 109 -11.10 -3.89 37.31
N ARG A 110 -12.24 -3.36 37.76
CA ARG A 110 -13.38 -4.17 38.22
C ARG A 110 -14.26 -4.56 37.05
N TYR A 111 -14.79 -5.78 37.10
CA TYR A 111 -15.73 -6.27 36.10
C TYR A 111 -17.03 -5.48 36.12
N LEU A 112 -17.42 -4.95 34.96
CA LEU A 112 -18.74 -4.39 34.76
C LEU A 112 -19.78 -5.54 34.70
N PRO A 113 -20.95 -5.38 35.33
CA PRO A 113 -21.98 -6.42 35.32
C PRO A 113 -22.48 -6.77 33.92
N ALA A 114 -22.60 -8.06 33.61
CA ALA A 114 -22.98 -8.56 32.28
C ALA A 114 -24.34 -8.05 31.76
N HIS A 115 -25.28 -7.71 32.66
CA HIS A 115 -26.58 -7.12 32.26
C HIS A 115 -26.45 -5.70 31.73
N ARG A 116 -25.38 -4.97 32.11
CA ARG A 116 -25.04 -3.69 31.49
C ARG A 116 -24.45 -3.92 30.09
N THR A 117 -23.92 -5.12 29.82
CA THR A 117 -23.08 -5.42 28.65
C THR A 117 -23.64 -6.31 27.56
N GLY A 118 -24.75 -7.00 27.80
CA GLY A 118 -25.20 -8.12 26.97
C GLY A 118 -25.61 -7.77 25.54
N GLU A 119 -26.37 -6.68 25.30
CA GLU A 119 -26.95 -6.41 23.97
C GLU A 119 -25.94 -5.88 22.95
N TRP A 120 -24.85 -5.26 23.40
CA TRP A 120 -23.84 -4.62 22.55
C TRP A 120 -22.54 -5.40 22.46
N ALA A 121 -22.32 -6.35 23.38
CA ALA A 121 -21.24 -7.32 23.31
C ALA A 121 -21.13 -7.97 21.93
N ASP A 122 -22.27 -8.33 21.36
CA ASP A 122 -22.36 -8.99 20.05
C ASP A 122 -22.14 -8.02 18.89
N ALA A 123 -22.57 -6.76 19.00
CA ALA A 123 -22.35 -5.74 17.96
C ALA A 123 -20.86 -5.34 17.86
N VAL A 124 -20.24 -5.06 19.01
CA VAL A 124 -18.80 -4.74 19.10
C VAL A 124 -17.96 -5.96 18.69
N ALA A 125 -18.37 -7.16 19.10
CA ALA A 125 -17.70 -8.38 18.65
C ALA A 125 -17.86 -8.57 17.14
N ALA A 126 -19.03 -8.30 16.54
CA ALA A 126 -19.27 -8.44 15.10
C ALA A 126 -18.41 -7.47 14.27
N GLU A 127 -18.20 -6.24 14.74
CA GLU A 127 -17.29 -5.28 14.10
C GLU A 127 -15.84 -5.76 14.10
N LEU A 128 -15.44 -6.54 15.12
CA LEU A 128 -14.10 -7.09 15.25
C LEU A 128 -13.96 -8.54 14.73
N HIS A 129 -15.06 -9.24 14.47
CA HIS A 129 -15.10 -10.67 14.10
C HIS A 129 -14.56 -10.94 12.69
N GLN A 130 -14.46 -9.91 11.85
CA GLN A 130 -14.03 -10.06 10.46
C GLN A 130 -12.55 -10.43 10.32
N GLU A 131 -11.77 -10.29 11.40
CA GLU A 131 -10.31 -10.40 11.37
C GLU A 131 -9.79 -11.44 12.38
N SER A 132 -8.59 -11.97 12.11
CA SER A 132 -7.91 -12.85 13.08
C SER A 132 -7.49 -12.05 14.31
N ALA A 133 -7.56 -12.65 15.50
CA ALA A 133 -7.09 -12.02 16.74
C ALA A 133 -5.61 -11.61 16.66
N GLY A 134 -4.80 -12.38 15.92
CA GLY A 134 -3.40 -12.05 15.64
C GLY A 134 -3.22 -10.77 14.80
N ALA A 135 -4.18 -10.44 13.93
CA ALA A 135 -4.15 -9.21 13.15
C ALA A 135 -4.36 -7.96 13.99
N PHE A 136 -4.97 -8.08 15.17
CA PHE A 136 -5.14 -6.97 16.12
C PHE A 136 -3.94 -6.80 17.06
N ALA A 137 -3.04 -7.78 17.18
CA ALA A 137 -1.87 -7.71 18.08
C ALA A 137 -0.87 -6.60 17.68
N ALA A 138 -0.95 -6.10 16.44
CA ALA A 138 -0.15 -4.99 15.96
C ALA A 138 -0.74 -3.61 16.28
N ILE A 139 -1.89 -3.55 16.97
CA ILE A 139 -2.57 -2.31 17.35
C ILE A 139 -2.17 -1.97 18.79
N GLU A 140 -1.68 -0.75 19.00
CA GLU A 140 -1.31 -0.28 20.33
C GLU A 140 -2.51 -0.30 21.28
N GLY A 141 -2.31 -0.83 22.49
CA GLY A 141 -3.39 -1.00 23.47
C GLY A 141 -4.19 -2.29 23.30
N VAL A 142 -3.84 -3.15 22.32
CA VAL A 142 -4.44 -4.48 22.16
C VAL A 142 -3.44 -5.56 22.58
N GLU A 143 -3.88 -6.45 23.47
CA GLU A 143 -3.09 -7.59 23.95
C GLU A 143 -3.81 -8.90 23.61
N ALA A 144 -3.21 -9.70 22.73
CA ALA A 144 -3.66 -11.06 22.46
C ALA A 144 -2.93 -12.05 23.36
N ALA A 145 -3.67 -12.74 24.23
CA ALA A 145 -3.14 -13.74 25.15
C ALA A 145 -3.94 -15.04 25.03
N GLY A 146 -3.45 -15.98 24.23
CA GLY A 146 -4.05 -17.30 24.03
C GLY A 146 -5.50 -17.22 23.56
N THR A 147 -6.43 -17.50 24.47
CA THR A 147 -7.89 -17.52 24.22
C THR A 147 -8.57 -16.18 24.49
N THR A 148 -7.81 -15.11 24.71
CA THR A 148 -8.35 -13.78 25.01
C THR A 148 -7.68 -12.68 24.19
N LEU A 149 -8.47 -11.66 23.86
CA LEU A 149 -8.00 -10.40 23.30
C LEU A 149 -8.46 -9.28 24.23
N ARG A 150 -7.51 -8.53 24.79
CA ARG A 150 -7.79 -7.36 25.64
C ARG A 150 -7.58 -6.11 24.84
N VAL A 151 -8.51 -5.16 24.93
CA VAL A 151 -8.46 -3.88 24.22
C VAL A 151 -8.58 -2.78 25.26
N ASN A 152 -7.51 -2.01 25.45
CA ASN A 152 -7.54 -0.78 26.22
C ASN A 152 -8.19 0.31 25.38
N ILE A 153 -9.38 0.70 25.79
CA ILE A 153 -10.26 1.59 25.02
C ILE A 153 -9.60 2.94 24.79
N LEU A 154 -9.06 3.57 25.85
CA LEU A 154 -8.47 4.90 25.74
C LEU A 154 -7.24 4.87 24.83
N THR A 155 -6.35 3.88 25.03
CA THR A 155 -5.14 3.75 24.23
C THR A 155 -5.46 3.59 22.74
N VAL A 156 -6.40 2.72 22.39
CA VAL A 156 -6.78 2.48 20.99
C VAL A 156 -7.45 3.71 20.37
N VAL A 157 -8.34 4.39 21.10
CA VAL A 157 -9.01 5.61 20.62
C VAL A 157 -8.03 6.76 20.42
N THR A 158 -7.10 6.99 21.36
CA THR A 158 -6.05 8.01 21.20
C THR A 158 -5.06 7.61 20.11
N GLY A 159 -4.77 6.32 19.98
CA GLY A 159 -3.81 5.77 19.03
C GLY A 159 -4.19 6.06 17.58
N VAL A 160 -5.47 6.13 17.25
CA VAL A 160 -5.93 6.48 15.89
C VAL A 160 -6.07 7.99 15.64
N GLY A 161 -5.83 8.83 16.65
CA GLY A 161 -6.00 10.28 16.52
C GLY A 161 -5.19 10.89 15.37
N HIS A 162 -3.97 10.39 15.13
CA HIS A 162 -3.12 10.80 14.01
C HIS A 162 -3.72 10.44 12.65
N LEU A 163 -4.41 9.30 12.53
CA LEU A 163 -5.07 8.87 11.29
C LEU A 163 -6.29 9.73 10.94
N LEU A 164 -6.91 10.37 11.95
CA LEU A 164 -8.06 11.25 11.78
C LEU A 164 -7.65 12.72 11.57
N SER A 165 -6.48 13.12 12.08
CA SER A 165 -6.04 14.52 12.11
C SER A 165 -5.11 14.88 10.94
N GLU A 166 -4.50 13.90 10.29
CA GLU A 166 -3.53 14.15 9.20
C GLU A 166 -4.18 13.88 7.83
N GLN A 167 -4.22 14.91 6.98
CA GLN A 167 -4.08 14.67 5.54
C GLN A 167 -2.80 13.86 5.34
N PRO A 168 -2.80 12.78 4.53
CA PRO A 168 -1.65 11.90 4.42
C PRO A 168 -0.48 12.62 3.75
N ASP A 169 0.36 13.27 4.56
CA ASP A 169 1.66 13.84 4.15
C ASP A 169 2.75 12.75 4.05
N HIS A 170 2.37 11.47 4.14
CA HIS A 170 3.21 10.36 3.72
C HIS A 170 3.34 10.35 2.19
N GLN A 171 4.12 11.30 1.68
CA GLN A 171 4.74 11.15 0.38
C GLN A 171 5.68 9.94 0.50
N PRO A 172 5.40 8.81 -0.18
CA PRO A 172 6.30 7.67 -0.14
C PRO A 172 7.66 8.19 -0.61
N ARG A 173 8.69 8.01 0.23
CA ARG A 173 10.08 8.29 -0.15
C ARG A 173 10.42 7.33 -1.28
N HIS A 174 10.14 7.74 -2.51
CA HIS A 174 10.79 7.17 -3.66
C HIS A 174 12.28 7.43 -3.44
N ALA A 175 13.03 6.39 -3.12
CA ALA A 175 14.44 6.39 -3.48
C ALA A 175 14.43 6.58 -5.00
N ALA A 176 14.57 7.82 -5.44
CA ALA A 176 14.81 8.13 -6.82
C ALA A 176 16.00 7.27 -7.20
N PHE A 177 15.77 6.29 -8.06
CA PHE A 177 16.87 5.66 -8.75
C PHE A 177 17.50 6.79 -9.56
N ASP A 178 18.55 7.39 -9.00
CA ASP A 178 19.43 8.32 -9.71
C ASP A 178 19.94 7.56 -10.92
N ARG A 179 19.22 7.73 -12.03
CA ARG A 179 19.71 7.42 -13.36
C ARG A 179 20.78 8.47 -13.65
N THR A 180 21.97 8.25 -13.11
CA THR A 180 23.18 8.68 -13.80
C THR A 180 23.33 7.77 -15.00
N VAL A 181 22.71 8.19 -16.11
CA VAL A 181 23.09 7.70 -17.43
C VAL A 181 24.44 8.35 -17.73
N ALA A 182 25.51 7.56 -17.63
CA ALA A 182 26.82 7.88 -18.19
C ALA A 182 26.91 7.33 -19.61
#